data_AF-A8UT35-F1
#
_entry.id   AF-A8UT35-F1
#
_cell.length_a   1.000
_cell.length_b   1.000
_cell.length_c   1.000
_cell.angle_alpha   90.00
_cell.angle_beta   90.00
_cell.angle_gamma   90.00
#
_symmetry.space_group_name_H-M   'P 1'
#
loop_
_entity.id
_entity.type
_entity.pdbx_description
1 polymer ?
#
loop_
_entity_poly.entity_id
_entity_poly.type
_entity_poly.pdbx_seq_one_letter_code
_entity_poly.pdbx_strand_id
1 'polypeptide(L)'
;MRRAVLAALILVSFSFAEKVLVIDVEGMTCKVCPIAVKKAISETKGVKWVKTSLKNRVAVVVVEDNVKEEEVLKAIRRAGSYRGKLIGKAEF
;
A
#
# COMPACT_ATOMS: atom_id res chain seq x y z
N MET A 1 -7.79 -32.08 29.78
CA MET A 1 -7.18 -30.85 29.22
C MET A 1 -7.34 -30.77 27.69
N ARG A 2 -8.54 -31.03 27.12
CA ARG A 2 -8.80 -31.09 25.66
C ARG A 2 -9.78 -30.02 25.16
N ARG A 3 -10.04 -28.97 25.94
CA ARG A 3 -11.06 -27.94 25.61
C ARG A 3 -10.48 -26.60 25.15
N ALA A 4 -9.16 -26.42 25.14
CA ALA A 4 -8.53 -25.14 24.83
C ALA A 4 -8.17 -24.91 23.34
N VAL A 5 -8.32 -25.92 22.47
CA VAL A 5 -7.85 -25.82 21.06
C VAL A 5 -8.92 -25.25 20.12
N LEU A 6 -10.19 -25.21 20.53
CA LEU A 6 -11.31 -24.81 19.66
C LEU A 6 -11.51 -23.29 19.51
N ALA A 7 -10.87 -22.46 20.33
CA ALA A 7 -11.06 -21.00 20.29
C ALA A 7 -10.08 -20.25 19.36
N ALA A 8 -9.03 -20.91 18.85
CA ALA A 8 -7.96 -20.24 18.10
C ALA A 8 -8.17 -20.18 16.58
N LEU A 9 -9.19 -20.87 16.03
CA LEU A 9 -9.42 -20.96 14.58
C LEU A 9 -10.34 -19.86 14.00
N ILE A 10 -10.92 -18.99 14.83
CA ILE A 10 -11.86 -17.95 14.36
C ILE A 10 -11.14 -16.66 13.91
N LEU A 11 -9.86 -16.47 14.21
CA LEU A 11 -9.12 -15.24 13.84
C LEU A 11 -8.46 -15.28 12.44
N VAL A 12 -8.48 -16.41 11.74
CA VAL A 12 -7.77 -16.56 10.45
C VAL A 12 -8.61 -16.06 9.26
N SER A 13 -9.89 -15.77 9.48
CA SER A 13 -10.84 -15.43 8.40
C SER A 13 -11.42 -14.02 8.51
N PHE A 14 -10.72 -13.07 9.15
CA PHE A 14 -11.09 -11.66 8.98
C PHE A 14 -10.77 -11.32 7.52
N SER A 15 -11.78 -11.48 6.66
CA SER A 15 -11.81 -11.01 5.29
C SER A 15 -11.53 -9.51 5.35
N PHE A 16 -10.25 -9.14 5.25
CA PHE A 16 -9.89 -7.74 5.12
C PHE A 16 -10.41 -7.32 3.77
N ALA A 17 -11.50 -6.55 3.75
CA ALA A 17 -11.88 -5.78 2.58
C ALA A 17 -10.61 -5.06 2.10
N GLU A 18 -10.33 -5.16 0.81
CA GLU A 18 -9.13 -4.56 0.21
C GLU A 18 -9.56 -3.40 -0.66
N LYS A 19 -8.71 -2.39 -0.74
CA LYS A 19 -8.89 -1.29 -1.68
C LYS A 19 -7.64 -1.05 -2.48
N VAL A 20 -7.84 -0.62 -3.71
CA VAL A 20 -6.80 -0.25 -4.64
C VAL A 20 -6.72 1.27 -4.71
N LEU A 21 -5.53 1.79 -4.43
CA LEU A 21 -5.20 3.21 -4.57
C LEU A 21 -4.34 3.40 -5.81
N VAL A 22 -4.68 4.38 -6.63
CA VAL A 22 -3.89 4.83 -7.78
C VAL A 22 -3.37 6.21 -7.46
N ILE A 23 -2.05 6.34 -7.40
CA ILE A 23 -1.36 7.55 -6.93
C ILE A 23 -0.44 8.05 -8.02
N ASP A 24 -0.62 9.30 -8.46
CA ASP A 24 0.38 10.03 -9.24
C ASP A 24 1.54 10.42 -8.32
N VAL A 25 2.77 10.13 -8.75
CA VAL A 25 3.98 10.33 -7.94
C VAL A 25 4.95 11.23 -8.70
N GLU A 26 4.99 12.49 -8.28
CA GLU A 26 5.94 13.47 -8.79
C GLU A 26 7.33 13.24 -8.20
N GLY A 27 8.36 13.55 -8.99
CA GLY A 27 9.77 13.43 -8.59
C GLY A 27 10.42 12.08 -8.93
N MET A 28 9.67 11.09 -9.42
CA MET A 28 10.25 9.88 -10.00
C MET A 28 10.86 10.19 -11.38
N THR A 29 12.09 10.67 -11.43
CA THR A 29 12.79 11.06 -12.67
C THR A 29 13.95 10.14 -13.04
N CYS A 30 14.36 9.27 -12.12
CA CYS A 30 15.48 8.36 -12.31
C CYS A 30 15.02 6.89 -12.42
N LYS A 31 15.81 6.04 -13.10
CA LYS A 31 15.49 4.60 -13.27
C LYS A 31 15.33 3.85 -11.94
N VAL A 32 16.00 4.32 -10.89
CA VAL A 32 15.98 3.71 -9.54
C VAL A 32 14.86 4.27 -8.66
N CYS A 33 14.33 5.45 -8.97
CA CYS A 33 13.33 6.16 -8.17
C CYS A 33 12.05 5.32 -7.94
N PRO A 34 11.50 4.61 -8.95
CA PRO A 34 10.35 3.71 -8.74
C PRO A 34 10.61 2.58 -7.75
N ILE A 35 11.87 2.14 -7.60
CA ILE A 35 12.26 1.07 -6.67
C ILE A 35 12.22 1.61 -5.24
N ALA A 36 12.77 2.80 -5.00
CA ALA A 36 12.74 3.47 -3.70
C ALA A 36 11.30 3.73 -3.23
N VAL A 37 10.46 4.28 -4.11
CA VAL A 37 9.04 4.53 -3.83
C VAL A 37 8.30 3.22 -3.55
N LYS A 38 8.51 2.19 -4.38
CA LYS A 38 7.90 0.86 -4.16
C LYS A 38 8.27 0.31 -2.79
N LYS A 39 9.56 0.33 -2.44
CA LYS A 39 10.07 -0.18 -1.16
C LYS A 39 9.41 0.52 0.03
N ALA A 40 9.40 1.85 0.03
CA ALA A 40 8.81 2.63 1.12
C ALA A 40 7.30 2.37 1.30
N ILE A 41 6.56 2.25 0.20
CA ILE A 41 5.13 1.91 0.26
C ILE A 41 4.96 0.48 0.80
N SER A 42 5.73 -0.50 0.31
CA SER A 42 5.63 -1.90 0.75
C SER A 42 5.92 -2.11 2.25
N GLU A 43 6.69 -1.21 2.88
CA GLU A 43 6.97 -1.25 4.32
C GLU A 43 5.84 -0.63 5.17
N THR A 44 4.82 -0.03 4.56
CA THR A 44 3.67 0.55 5.26
C THR A 44 2.73 -0.56 5.73
N LYS A 45 2.33 -0.52 7.02
CA LYS A 45 1.43 -1.52 7.61
C LYS A 45 0.11 -1.59 6.85
N GLY A 46 -0.36 -2.82 6.57
CA GLY A 46 -1.60 -3.06 5.85
C GLY A 46 -1.50 -2.94 4.32
N VAL A 47 -0.32 -2.62 3.78
CA VAL A 47 -0.07 -2.74 2.34
C VAL A 47 0.09 -4.22 1.97
N LYS A 48 -0.70 -4.67 1.00
CA LYS A 48 -0.68 -6.05 0.48
C LYS A 48 0.15 -6.17 -0.78
N TRP A 49 0.11 -5.16 -1.63
CA TRP A 49 0.81 -5.19 -2.91
C TRP A 49 1.10 -3.78 -3.45
N VAL A 50 2.19 -3.65 -4.20
CA VAL A 50 2.61 -2.40 -4.82
C VAL A 50 3.22 -2.62 -6.20
N LYS A 51 2.84 -1.79 -7.16
CA LYS A 51 3.53 -1.65 -8.45
C LYS A 51 3.71 -0.18 -8.81
N THR A 52 4.91 0.17 -9.22
CA THR A 52 5.25 1.52 -9.68
C THR A 52 5.56 1.52 -11.17
N SER A 53 5.28 2.64 -11.84
CA SER A 53 5.58 2.86 -13.25
C SER A 53 6.24 4.20 -13.43
N LEU A 54 7.51 4.21 -13.88
CA LEU A 54 8.21 5.45 -14.23
C LEU A 54 7.55 6.14 -15.43
N LYS A 55 7.18 5.35 -16.45
CA LYS A 55 6.59 5.85 -17.70
C LYS A 55 5.29 6.62 -17.45
N ASN A 56 4.43 6.08 -16.58
CA ASN A 56 3.14 6.70 -16.28
C ASN A 56 3.21 7.63 -15.07
N ARG A 57 4.31 7.61 -14.31
CA ARG A 57 4.48 8.29 -13.01
C ARG A 57 3.43 7.88 -11.97
N VAL A 58 2.99 6.63 -12.00
CA VAL A 58 1.93 6.12 -11.11
C VAL A 58 2.45 5.02 -10.19
N ALA A 59 1.94 5.00 -8.96
CA ALA A 59 1.97 3.86 -8.06
C ALA A 59 0.55 3.29 -7.89
N VAL A 60 0.41 1.99 -8.11
CA VAL A 60 -0.81 1.23 -7.80
C VAL A 60 -0.55 0.42 -6.54
N VAL A 61 -1.40 0.59 -5.54
CA VAL A 61 -1.22 0.05 -4.20
C VAL A 61 -2.49 -0.68 -3.78
N VAL A 62 -2.35 -1.94 -3.37
CA VAL A 62 -3.43 -2.69 -2.71
C VAL A 62 -3.19 -2.61 -1.22
N VAL A 63 -4.20 -2.17 -0.48
CA VAL A 63 -4.15 -2.01 0.97
C VAL A 63 -5.40 -2.60 1.63
N GLU A 64 -5.26 -3.00 2.89
CA GLU A 64 -6.41 -3.28 3.74
C GLU A 64 -7.29 -2.04 3.86
N ASP A 65 -8.60 -2.22 3.97
CA ASP A 65 -9.57 -1.12 3.96
C ASP A 65 -9.39 -0.13 5.14
N ASN A 66 -8.87 -0.61 6.27
CA ASN A 66 -8.53 0.21 7.43
C ASN A 66 -7.32 1.15 7.21
N VAL A 67 -6.52 0.96 6.16
CA VAL A 67 -5.37 1.81 5.86
C VAL A 67 -5.84 3.13 5.29
N LYS A 68 -5.41 4.24 5.90
CA LYS A 68 -5.70 5.59 5.40
C LYS A 68 -4.80 5.91 4.22
N GLU A 69 -5.36 6.52 3.18
CA GLU A 69 -4.62 6.97 1.99
C GLU A 69 -3.41 7.86 2.37
N GLU A 70 -3.58 8.72 3.38
CA GLU A 70 -2.53 9.59 3.91
C GLU A 70 -1.31 8.81 4.44
N GLU A 71 -1.48 7.57 4.92
CA GLU A 71 -0.33 6.74 5.35
C GLU A 71 0.55 6.35 4.17
N VAL A 72 -0.08 5.98 3.05
CA VAL A 72 0.63 5.68 1.79
C VAL A 72 1.28 6.94 1.22
N LEU A 73 0.60 8.08 1.25
CA LEU A 73 1.16 9.36 0.81
C LEU A 73 2.36 9.79 1.67
N LYS A 74 2.30 9.57 3.00
CA LYS A 74 3.43 9.81 3.91
C LYS A 74 4.59 8.88 3.61
N ALA A 75 4.35 7.62 3.29
CA ALA A 75 5.41 6.69 2.90
C ALA A 75 6.15 7.16 1.64
N ILE A 76 5.41 7.65 0.63
CA ILE A 76 5.99 8.25 -0.58
C ILE A 76 6.88 9.45 -0.23
N ARG A 77 6.40 10.37 0.61
CA ARG A 77 7.17 11.55 1.05
C ARG A 77 8.41 11.18 1.89
N ARG A 78 8.40 10.05 2.59
CA ARG A 78 9.55 9.57 3.38
C ARG A 78 10.61 8.86 2.53
N ALA A 79 10.23 8.34 1.37
CA ALA A 79 11.14 7.70 0.43
C ALA A 79 12.14 8.69 -0.22
N GLY A 80 11.89 10.00 -0.12
CA GLY A 80 12.69 11.07 -0.70
C GLY A 80 11.82 12.31 -0.96
N SER A 81 12.31 13.24 -1.79
CA SER A 81 11.56 14.46 -2.17
C SER A 81 10.44 14.20 -3.20
N TYR A 82 9.65 13.14 -3.00
CA TYR A 82 8.53 12.77 -3.86
C TYR A 82 7.21 13.36 -3.35
N ARG A 83 6.27 13.65 -4.26
CA ARG A 83 4.92 14.10 -3.92
C ARG A 83 3.90 13.14 -4.52
N GLY A 84 3.10 12.52 -3.66
CA GLY A 84 1.99 11.67 -4.08
C GLY A 84 0.67 12.45 -4.14
N LYS A 85 -0.14 12.20 -5.16
CA LYS A 85 -1.52 12.66 -5.28
C LYS A 85 -2.42 11.48 -5.64
N LEU A 86 -3.46 11.25 -4.85
CA LEU A 86 -4.46 10.23 -5.17
C LEU A 86 -5.23 10.64 -6.43
N ILE A 87 -5.29 9.76 -7.41
CA ILE A 87 -5.98 9.97 -8.69
C ILE A 87 -7.04 8.90 -8.98
N GLY A 88 -7.10 7.82 -8.18
CA GLY A 88 -8.12 6.79 -8.31
C GLY A 88 -8.19 5.90 -7.06
N LYS A 89 -9.38 5.35 -6.83
CA LYS A 89 -9.69 4.44 -5.72
C LYS A 89 -10.73 3.41 -6.18
N ALA A 90 -10.53 2.15 -5.82
CA ALA A 90 -11.52 1.08 -5.96
C ALA A 90 -11.56 0.24 -4.68
N GLU A 91 -12.75 -0.16 -4.25
CA GLU A 91 -13.00 -0.93 -3.02
C GLU A 91 -13.62 -2.27 -3.43
N PHE A 92 -13.22 -3.37 -2.77
CA PHE A 92 -13.63 -4.74 -3.09
C PHE A 92 -14.13 -5.47 -1.84
#